data_AF-A0A1V1T1W9-F1
#
_entry.id   AF-A0A1V1T1W9-F1
#
_cell.length_a   1.000
_cell.length_b   1.000
_cell.length_c   1.000
_cell.angle_alpha   90.00
_cell.angle_beta   90.00
_cell.angle_gamma   90.00
#
_symmetry.space_group_name_H-M   'P 1'
#
loop_
_entity.id
_entity.type
_entity.pdbx_description
1 polymer ?
#
loop_
_entity_poly.entity_id
_entity_poly.type
_entity_poly.pdbx_seq_one_letter_code
_entity_poly.pdbx_strand_id
1 'polypeptide(L)'
;MASETKTTKSDPRAWTTLGFPDWSLDAVSAMGFARATPVQASVWPLMGMGHKDVVVEAVTGSGKTLAFLIPLVHRILRLEEPTKKHHVAAIVIAPTRELAIQIHKSLTDLVAFHPASAGVAPYLLSEEEKRPGTDSPAIIPQLLSGGRGSSISPAQDLSFFLRHSPNVIISTPGRLNDFLSSPHVHCPQSSFEMLVLDEAGPISVAFSERPF
;
A
#
# COMPACT_ATOMS: atom_id res chain seq x y z
N MET A 1 32.59 29.52 32.42
CA MET A 1 32.45 28.54 31.32
C MET A 1 30.97 28.37 31.05
N ALA A 2 30.42 29.08 30.06
CA ALA A 2 29.05 28.89 29.61
C ALA A 2 29.04 27.71 28.63
N SER A 3 28.22 26.68 28.89
CA SER A 3 28.05 25.58 27.93
C SER A 3 27.16 26.07 26.79
N GLU A 4 27.70 26.05 25.58
CA GLU A 4 26.93 26.30 24.37
C GLU A 4 25.91 25.18 24.18
N THR A 5 24.63 25.52 24.29
CA THR A 5 23.54 24.64 23.90
C THR A 5 23.56 24.53 22.38
N LYS A 6 24.18 23.47 21.87
CA LYS A 6 24.27 23.16 20.45
C LYS A 6 22.85 22.89 19.92
N THR A 7 22.22 23.88 19.30
CA THR A 7 20.95 23.68 18.57
C THR A 7 21.17 22.65 17.47
N THR A 8 20.69 21.43 17.68
CA THR A 8 20.67 20.39 16.66
C THR A 8 19.77 20.85 15.52
N LYS A 9 20.35 21.20 14.36
CA LYS A 9 19.58 21.42 13.14
C LYS A 9 18.77 20.15 12.84
N SER A 10 17.45 20.25 12.86
CA SER A 10 16.54 19.15 12.49
C SER A 10 16.89 18.63 11.10
N ASP A 11 17.10 17.31 10.95
CA ASP A 11 17.34 16.69 9.64
C ASP A 11 16.06 16.81 8.81
N PRO A 12 16.08 17.52 7.66
CA PRO A 12 14.88 17.74 6.84
C PRO A 12 14.33 16.43 6.23
N ARG A 13 15.09 15.32 6.28
CA ARG A 13 14.65 14.00 5.82
C ARG A 13 14.36 13.03 6.96
N ALA A 14 14.42 13.49 8.21
CA ALA A 14 13.93 12.69 9.32
C ALA A 14 12.42 12.46 9.14
N TRP A 15 12.00 11.21 9.33
CA TRP A 15 10.60 10.79 9.19
C TRP A 15 9.65 11.62 10.06
N THR A 16 10.06 11.92 11.29
CA THR A 16 9.32 12.74 12.25
C THR A 16 9.18 14.19 11.79
N THR A 17 10.24 14.79 11.23
CA THR A 17 10.22 16.15 10.67
C THR A 17 9.26 16.27 9.49
N LEU A 18 9.14 15.20 8.69
CA LEU A 18 8.24 15.15 7.54
C LEU A 18 6.77 14.89 7.92
N GLY A 19 6.49 14.56 9.19
CA GLY A 19 5.12 14.31 9.66
C GLY A 19 4.55 12.97 9.18
N PHE A 20 5.38 11.95 9.02
CA PHE A 20 4.94 10.59 8.75
C PHE A 20 4.13 10.03 9.92
N PRO A 21 3.16 9.13 9.68
CA PRO A 21 2.32 8.60 10.73
C PRO A 21 3.08 7.62 11.63
N ASP A 22 2.75 7.61 12.93
CA ASP A 22 3.47 6.84 13.94
C ASP A 22 3.55 5.34 13.64
N TRP A 23 2.45 4.76 13.11
CA TRP A 23 2.40 3.34 12.73
C TRP A 23 3.49 2.95 11.72
N SER A 24 3.97 3.91 10.92
CA SER A 24 4.96 3.66 9.88
C SER A 24 6.40 3.72 10.39
N LEU A 25 6.66 4.38 11.53
CA LEU A 25 8.01 4.65 12.02
C LEU A 25 8.72 3.37 12.45
N ASP A 26 8.03 2.52 13.20
CA ASP A 26 8.57 1.22 13.62
C ASP A 26 8.81 0.31 12.41
N ALA A 27 7.88 0.33 11.45
CA ALA A 27 7.99 -0.45 10.23
C ALA A 27 9.19 -0.04 9.36
N VAL A 28 9.35 1.25 9.05
CA VAL A 28 10.48 1.72 8.24
C VAL A 28 11.82 1.52 8.96
N SER A 29 11.84 1.63 10.29
CA SER A 29 13.01 1.32 11.12
C SER A 29 13.39 -0.16 11.04
N ALA A 30 12.42 -1.07 11.19
CA ALA A 30 12.62 -2.51 11.07
C ALA A 30 13.05 -2.93 9.65
N MET A 31 12.61 -2.20 8.64
CA MET A 31 13.04 -2.36 7.23
C MET A 31 14.42 -1.75 6.95
N GLY A 32 15.09 -1.15 7.94
CA GLY A 32 16.46 -0.61 7.84
C GLY A 32 16.55 0.83 7.35
N PHE A 33 15.46 1.59 7.30
CA PHE A 33 15.46 2.97 6.86
C PHE A 33 15.61 3.96 8.03
N ALA A 34 16.85 4.35 8.30
CA ALA A 34 17.15 5.37 9.32
C ALA A 34 16.55 6.76 9.02
N ARG A 35 16.32 7.09 7.74
CA ARG A 35 15.74 8.36 7.27
C ARG A 35 15.04 8.19 5.93
N ALA A 36 14.15 9.11 5.58
CA ALA A 36 13.48 9.12 4.30
C ALA A 36 14.47 9.32 3.14
N THR A 37 14.28 8.58 2.06
CA THR A 37 14.98 8.83 0.80
C THR A 37 14.46 10.13 0.17
N PRO A 38 15.23 10.77 -0.72
CA PRO A 38 14.78 12.01 -1.38
C PRO A 38 13.43 11.85 -2.09
N VAL A 39 13.19 10.71 -2.75
CA VAL A 39 11.90 10.45 -3.41
C VAL A 39 10.75 10.32 -2.40
N GLN A 40 10.96 9.63 -1.28
CA GLN A 40 9.94 9.50 -0.22
C GLN A 40 9.58 10.87 0.39
N ALA A 41 10.60 11.69 0.68
CA ALA A 41 10.41 13.03 1.23
C ALA A 41 9.66 13.97 0.27
N SER A 42 9.87 13.83 -1.04
CA SER A 42 9.18 14.62 -2.07
C SER A 42 7.74 14.16 -2.31
N VAL A 43 7.48 12.84 -2.25
CA VAL A 43 6.15 12.28 -2.53
C VAL A 43 5.19 12.47 -1.36
N TRP A 44 5.68 12.36 -0.12
CA TRP A 44 4.85 12.39 1.08
C TRP A 44 3.93 13.63 1.20
N PRO A 45 4.40 14.87 1.02
CA PRO A 45 3.53 16.05 1.08
C PRO A 45 2.46 16.08 -0.01
N LEU A 46 2.72 15.44 -1.16
CA LEU A 46 1.82 15.46 -2.32
C LEU A 46 0.72 14.41 -2.24
N MET A 47 1.08 13.19 -1.83
CA MET A 47 0.16 12.05 -1.77
C MET A 47 -0.34 11.71 -0.37
N GLY A 48 0.50 11.83 0.66
CA GLY A 48 0.16 11.46 2.03
C GLY A 48 -0.60 12.56 2.76
N MET A 49 -0.12 13.79 2.65
CA MET A 49 -0.77 14.98 3.22
C MET A 49 -1.72 15.69 2.24
N GLY A 50 -1.51 15.47 0.94
CA GLY A 50 -2.30 16.05 -0.14
C GLY A 50 -3.09 15.01 -0.92
N HIS A 51 -3.79 15.48 -1.95
CA HIS A 51 -4.61 14.66 -2.86
C HIS A 51 -4.21 14.90 -4.32
N LYS A 52 -2.91 14.90 -4.60
CA LYS A 52 -2.39 15.17 -5.94
C LYS A 52 -2.05 13.88 -6.68
N ASP A 53 -2.27 13.90 -7.99
CA ASP A 53 -1.67 12.94 -8.90
C ASP A 53 -0.18 13.20 -8.96
N VAL A 54 0.62 12.12 -8.85
CA VAL A 54 2.07 12.23 -8.79
C VAL A 54 2.70 11.27 -9.78
N VAL A 55 3.62 11.84 -10.55
CA VAL A 55 4.50 11.10 -11.45
C VAL A 55 5.90 11.07 -10.85
N VAL A 56 6.43 9.88 -10.64
CA VAL A 56 7.73 9.67 -9.99
C VAL A 56 8.74 9.04 -10.94
N GLU A 57 9.69 9.86 -11.39
CA GLU A 57 10.88 9.42 -12.10
C GLU A 57 12.06 9.33 -11.11
N ALA A 58 12.59 8.12 -10.95
CA ALA A 58 13.79 7.85 -10.16
C ALA A 58 14.35 6.46 -10.52
N VAL A 59 15.59 6.20 -10.12
CA VAL A 59 16.28 4.94 -10.41
C VAL A 59 15.83 3.81 -9.48
N THR A 60 16.04 2.56 -9.90
CA THR A 60 15.85 1.37 -9.05
C THR A 60 16.68 1.50 -7.76
N GLY A 61 16.12 1.05 -6.63
CA GLY A 61 16.78 1.18 -5.32
C GLY A 61 16.68 2.56 -4.67
N SER A 62 16.01 3.54 -5.30
CA SER A 62 15.76 4.87 -4.70
C SER A 62 14.74 4.88 -3.56
N GLY A 63 14.06 3.75 -3.30
CA GLY A 63 13.01 3.64 -2.29
C GLY A 63 11.61 4.05 -2.76
N LYS A 64 11.36 4.03 -4.09
CA LYS A 64 10.05 4.35 -4.69
C LYS A 64 8.89 3.55 -4.10
N THR A 65 9.10 2.27 -3.83
CA THR A 65 8.05 1.37 -3.32
C THR A 65 7.42 1.93 -2.04
N LEU A 66 8.24 2.28 -1.05
CA LEU A 66 7.73 2.93 0.16
C LEU A 66 7.22 4.35 -0.08
N ALA A 67 7.72 5.05 -1.10
CA ALA A 67 7.25 6.39 -1.45
C ALA A 67 5.77 6.40 -1.86
N PHE A 68 5.25 5.34 -2.48
CA PHE A 68 3.81 5.21 -2.76
C PHE A 68 3.05 4.35 -1.74
N LEU A 69 3.67 3.31 -1.16
CA LEU A 69 2.98 2.43 -0.20
C LEU A 69 2.62 3.16 1.10
N ILE A 70 3.49 4.03 1.61
CA ILE A 70 3.21 4.72 2.87
C ILE A 70 2.00 5.68 2.72
N PRO A 71 1.94 6.56 1.71
CA PRO A 71 0.73 7.34 1.44
C PRO A 71 -0.52 6.49 1.21
N LEU A 72 -0.41 5.40 0.46
CA LEU A 72 -1.53 4.49 0.20
C LEU A 72 -2.12 3.94 1.49
N VAL A 73 -1.27 3.36 2.35
CA VAL A 73 -1.69 2.81 3.64
C VAL A 73 -2.24 3.90 4.54
N HIS A 74 -1.55 5.04 4.64
CA HIS A 74 -1.98 6.17 5.47
C HIS A 74 -3.38 6.65 5.14
N ARG A 75 -3.73 6.75 3.85
CA ARG A 75 -5.08 7.18 3.44
C ARG A 75 -6.16 6.21 3.85
N ILE A 76 -5.95 4.92 3.61
CA ILE A 76 -6.92 3.87 3.98
C ILE A 76 -7.08 3.81 5.51
N LEU A 77 -5.99 3.93 6.26
CA LEU A 77 -6.04 3.89 7.73
C LEU A 77 -6.68 5.13 8.36
N ARG A 78 -6.86 6.22 7.60
CA ARG A 78 -7.51 7.46 8.04
C ARG A 78 -9.00 7.55 7.70
N LEU A 79 -9.56 6.52 7.06
CA LEU A 79 -11.00 6.44 6.84
C LEU A 79 -11.73 6.43 8.18
N GLU A 80 -12.90 7.08 8.25
CA GLU A 80 -13.73 7.09 9.46
C GLU A 80 -14.26 5.69 9.80
N GLU A 81 -14.54 4.91 8.75
CA GLU A 81 -15.05 3.55 8.85
C GLU A 81 -14.15 2.56 8.09
N PRO A 82 -14.11 1.28 8.52
CA PRO A 82 -13.46 0.23 7.76
C PRO A 82 -14.02 0.10 6.34
N THR A 83 -13.18 -0.33 5.40
CA THR A 83 -13.62 -0.61 4.04
C THR A 83 -14.75 -1.64 4.04
N LYS A 84 -15.83 -1.34 3.32
CA LYS A 84 -16.99 -2.23 3.19
C LYS A 84 -16.60 -3.58 2.58
N LYS A 85 -17.41 -4.59 2.87
CA LYS A 85 -17.21 -5.94 2.33
C LYS A 85 -17.14 -5.90 0.80
N HIS A 86 -16.16 -6.60 0.22
CA HIS A 86 -15.93 -6.68 -1.22
C HIS A 86 -15.61 -5.35 -1.93
N HIS A 87 -15.29 -4.29 -1.19
CA HIS A 87 -14.83 -3.03 -1.76
C HIS A 87 -13.31 -2.98 -1.78
N VAL A 88 -12.75 -2.64 -2.95
CA VAL A 88 -11.33 -2.33 -3.09
C VAL A 88 -11.12 -0.83 -2.90
N ALA A 89 -10.19 -0.46 -2.03
CA ALA A 89 -9.81 0.92 -1.77
C ALA A 89 -8.56 1.35 -2.55
N ALA A 90 -7.65 0.43 -2.86
CA ALA A 90 -6.48 0.76 -3.68
C ALA A 90 -6.02 -0.40 -4.55
N ILE A 91 -5.44 -0.05 -5.71
CA ILE A 91 -4.85 -1.01 -6.65
C ILE A 91 -3.42 -0.57 -6.96
N VAL A 92 -2.48 -1.50 -6.91
CA VAL A 92 -1.11 -1.35 -7.41
C VAL A 92 -0.90 -2.29 -8.57
N ILE A 93 -0.58 -1.74 -9.73
CA ILE A 93 -0.30 -2.49 -10.96
C ILE A 93 1.21 -2.54 -11.15
N ALA A 94 1.75 -3.75 -11.31
CA ALA A 94 3.15 -3.98 -11.64
C ALA A 94 3.28 -4.77 -12.95
N PRO A 95 4.29 -4.48 -13.80
CA PRO A 95 4.45 -5.11 -15.12
C PRO A 95 4.78 -6.60 -15.04
N THR A 96 5.46 -7.03 -13.98
CA THR A 96 5.91 -8.41 -13.81
C THR A 96 5.36 -9.02 -12.52
N ARG A 97 5.23 -10.35 -12.51
CA ARG A 97 4.81 -11.09 -11.32
C ARG A 97 5.81 -10.93 -10.19
N GLU A 98 7.09 -10.98 -10.52
CA GLU A 98 8.19 -10.90 -9.56
C GLU A 98 8.16 -9.56 -8.83
N LEU A 99 7.92 -8.46 -9.56
CA LEU A 99 7.74 -7.14 -8.96
C LEU A 99 6.45 -7.05 -8.13
N ALA A 100 5.32 -7.59 -8.62
CA ALA A 100 4.08 -7.64 -7.84
C ALA A 100 4.27 -8.36 -6.50
N ILE A 101 4.99 -9.49 -6.48
CA ILE A 101 5.35 -10.23 -5.27
C ILE A 101 6.21 -9.39 -4.33
N GLN A 102 7.22 -8.68 -4.84
CA GLN A 102 8.09 -7.82 -4.05
C GLN A 102 7.34 -6.65 -3.41
N ILE A 103 6.43 -6.02 -4.15
CA ILE A 103 5.58 -4.94 -3.64
C ILE A 103 4.62 -5.48 -2.59
N HIS A 104 3.95 -6.61 -2.85
CA HIS A 104 3.07 -7.25 -1.89
C HIS A 104 3.80 -7.59 -0.58
N LYS A 105 5.01 -8.18 -0.67
CA LYS A 105 5.83 -8.44 0.51
C LYS A 105 6.15 -7.15 1.27
N SER A 106 6.58 -6.11 0.56
CA SER A 106 6.91 -4.81 1.16
C SER A 106 5.70 -4.18 1.86
N LEU A 107 4.50 -4.31 1.29
CA LEU A 107 3.26 -3.86 1.92
C LEU A 107 2.96 -4.67 3.19
N THR A 108 3.06 -5.99 3.14
CA THR A 108 2.84 -6.85 4.32
C THR A 108 3.82 -6.52 5.45
N ASP A 109 5.10 -6.36 5.14
CA ASP A 109 6.13 -5.97 6.11
C ASP A 109 5.83 -4.58 6.71
N LEU A 110 5.40 -3.64 5.87
CA LEU A 110 5.06 -2.27 6.28
C LEU A 110 3.87 -2.22 7.26
N VAL A 111 2.84 -3.04 7.03
CA VAL A 111 1.62 -3.03 7.86
C VAL A 111 1.67 -3.98 9.05
N ALA A 112 2.73 -4.78 9.18
CA ALA A 112 2.92 -5.72 10.29
C ALA A 112 2.99 -5.04 11.66
N PHE A 113 3.31 -3.74 11.69
CA PHE A 113 3.38 -2.93 12.92
C PHE A 113 2.06 -2.19 13.23
N HIS A 114 1.08 -2.23 12.32
CA HIS A 114 -0.24 -1.67 12.57
C HIS A 114 -1.15 -2.73 13.22
N PRO A 115 -1.61 -2.56 14.47
CA PRO A 115 -2.27 -3.65 15.22
C PRO A 115 -3.46 -4.31 14.52
N ALA A 116 -4.35 -3.52 13.92
CA ALA A 116 -5.52 -4.08 13.23
C ALA A 116 -5.13 -4.82 11.94
N SER A 117 -4.12 -4.35 11.21
CA SER A 117 -3.61 -5.03 10.01
C SER A 117 -2.83 -6.30 10.37
N ALA A 118 -2.02 -6.25 11.43
CA ALA A 118 -1.29 -7.41 11.94
C ALA A 118 -2.25 -8.51 12.45
N GLY A 119 -3.34 -8.11 13.11
CA GLY A 119 -4.37 -9.03 13.62
C GLY A 119 -5.11 -9.81 12.52
N VAL A 120 -5.21 -9.27 11.30
CA VAL A 120 -5.85 -10.00 10.19
C VAL A 120 -4.90 -10.98 9.49
N ALA A 121 -3.58 -10.77 9.60
CA ALA A 121 -2.59 -11.53 8.81
C ALA A 121 -2.66 -13.05 8.98
N PRO A 122 -2.86 -13.63 10.19
CA PRO A 122 -2.99 -15.09 10.36
C PRO A 122 -4.14 -15.68 9.56
N TYR A 123 -5.26 -14.96 9.44
CA TYR A 123 -6.43 -15.43 8.71
C TYR A 123 -6.21 -15.45 7.20
N LEU A 124 -5.35 -14.57 6.66
CA LEU A 124 -5.02 -14.54 5.24
C LEU A 124 -4.14 -15.73 4.80
N LEU A 125 -3.55 -16.43 5.76
CA LEU A 125 -2.77 -17.65 5.54
C LEU A 125 -3.61 -18.92 5.75
N SER A 126 -4.83 -18.80 6.28
CA SER A 126 -5.73 -19.91 6.58
C SER A 126 -6.64 -20.21 5.39
N GLU A 127 -6.69 -21.47 4.95
CA GLU A 127 -7.59 -21.90 3.88
C GLU A 127 -9.04 -22.10 4.36
N GLU A 128 -9.24 -22.21 5.67
CA GLU A 128 -10.52 -22.60 6.29
C GLU A 128 -11.19 -21.45 7.01
N GLU A 129 -10.43 -20.59 7.67
CA GLU A 129 -10.99 -19.53 8.51
C GLU A 129 -11.35 -18.28 7.70
N LYS A 130 -12.44 -17.62 8.12
CA LYS A 130 -12.77 -16.27 7.65
C LYS A 130 -12.09 -15.28 8.59
N ARG A 131 -11.64 -14.14 8.05
CA ARG A 131 -11.14 -13.07 8.92
C ARG A 131 -12.30 -12.50 9.74
N PRO A 132 -12.06 -12.10 11.00
CA PRO A 132 -13.04 -11.33 11.76
C PRO A 132 -13.28 -9.96 11.10
N GLY A 133 -14.43 -9.36 11.43
CA GLY A 133 -14.65 -7.94 11.19
C GLY A 133 -13.63 -7.11 11.96
N THR A 134 -13.31 -5.93 11.44
CA THR A 134 -12.45 -4.96 12.12
C THR A 134 -13.30 -3.74 12.43
N ASP A 135 -13.26 -3.25 13.67
CA ASP A 135 -13.98 -2.03 14.06
C ASP A 135 -13.25 -0.76 13.62
N SER A 136 -11.95 -0.87 13.35
CA SER A 136 -11.10 0.17 12.78
C SER A 136 -10.62 -0.19 11.37
N PRO A 137 -10.24 0.81 10.56
CA PRO A 137 -9.60 0.56 9.28
C PRO A 137 -8.35 -0.32 9.43
N ALA A 138 -8.24 -1.32 8.55
CA ALA A 138 -7.10 -2.21 8.47
C ALA A 138 -6.70 -2.41 7.02
N ILE A 139 -5.44 -2.76 6.76
CA ILE A 139 -4.97 -3.12 5.43
C ILE A 139 -5.08 -4.62 5.27
N ILE A 140 -5.81 -5.04 4.23
CA ILE A 140 -5.99 -6.44 3.86
C ILE A 140 -5.48 -6.58 2.42
N PRO A 141 -4.22 -7.01 2.25
CA PRO A 141 -3.62 -7.12 0.93
C PRO A 141 -4.05 -8.41 0.22
N GLN A 142 -4.15 -8.35 -1.11
CA GLN A 142 -4.21 -9.52 -1.97
C GLN A 142 -3.26 -9.35 -3.16
N LEU A 143 -2.46 -10.38 -3.42
CA LEU A 143 -1.65 -10.50 -4.63
C LEU A 143 -2.44 -11.24 -5.72
N LEU A 144 -2.51 -10.65 -6.91
CA LEU A 144 -3.13 -11.21 -8.10
C LEU A 144 -2.10 -11.31 -9.22
N SER A 145 -1.38 -12.43 -9.28
CA SER A 145 -0.38 -12.66 -10.33
C SER A 145 -0.76 -13.82 -11.25
N GLY A 146 -0.97 -13.51 -12.54
CA GLY A 146 -1.12 -14.50 -13.61
C GLY A 146 0.21 -14.91 -14.25
N GLY A 147 0.17 -15.89 -15.16
CA GLY A 147 1.33 -16.33 -15.97
C GLY A 147 1.69 -17.81 -15.82
N ARG A 148 2.53 -18.32 -16.74
CA ARG A 148 3.05 -19.69 -16.67
C ARG A 148 3.82 -19.88 -15.35
N GLY A 149 3.36 -20.81 -14.51
CA GLY A 149 3.95 -21.09 -13.19
C GLY A 149 3.32 -20.30 -12.03
N SER A 150 2.22 -19.56 -12.23
CA SER A 150 1.37 -19.19 -11.10
C SER A 150 0.61 -20.43 -10.64
N SER A 151 0.72 -20.79 -9.37
CA SER A 151 -0.02 -21.91 -8.76
C SER A 151 -1.47 -21.55 -8.43
N ILE A 152 -1.84 -20.27 -8.54
CA ILE A 152 -3.14 -19.75 -8.13
C ILE A 152 -4.01 -19.49 -9.37
N SER A 153 -5.16 -20.16 -9.42
CA SER A 153 -6.17 -20.00 -10.48
C SER A 153 -7.08 -18.77 -10.25
N PRO A 154 -7.74 -18.23 -11.30
CA PRO A 154 -8.64 -17.09 -11.13
C PRO A 154 -9.76 -17.36 -10.11
N ALA A 155 -10.23 -18.61 -10.06
CA ALA A 155 -11.24 -19.05 -9.11
C ALA A 155 -10.73 -19.01 -7.66
N GLN A 156 -9.47 -19.37 -7.42
CA GLN A 156 -8.86 -19.26 -6.09
C GLN A 156 -8.68 -17.81 -5.67
N ASP A 157 -8.28 -16.91 -6.57
CA ASP A 157 -8.21 -15.47 -6.30
C ASP A 157 -9.57 -14.91 -5.90
N LEU A 158 -10.63 -15.28 -6.63
CA LEU A 158 -11.99 -14.84 -6.32
C LEU A 158 -12.48 -15.43 -5.00
N SER A 159 -12.18 -16.71 -4.72
CA SER A 159 -12.52 -17.35 -3.45
C SER A 159 -11.86 -16.64 -2.26
N PHE A 160 -10.57 -16.31 -2.39
CA PHE A 160 -9.85 -15.50 -1.40
C PHE A 160 -10.51 -14.14 -1.21
N PHE A 161 -10.85 -13.45 -2.29
CA PHE A 161 -11.50 -12.14 -2.24
C PHE A 161 -12.86 -12.19 -1.53
N LEU A 162 -13.70 -13.16 -1.88
CA LEU A 162 -15.02 -13.36 -1.26
C LEU A 162 -14.92 -13.74 0.22
N ARG A 163 -13.86 -14.43 0.61
CA ARG A 163 -13.61 -14.86 1.99
C ARG A 163 -13.07 -13.73 2.85
N HIS A 164 -12.08 -13.00 2.36
CA HIS A 164 -11.32 -12.04 3.17
C HIS A 164 -11.60 -10.58 2.86
N SER A 165 -12.34 -10.25 1.79
CA SER A 165 -12.65 -8.86 1.41
C SER A 165 -11.43 -7.93 1.49
N PRO A 166 -10.38 -8.20 0.69
CA PRO A 166 -9.19 -7.37 0.66
C PRO A 166 -9.51 -5.99 0.08
N ASN A 167 -8.87 -4.98 0.63
CA ASN A 167 -9.05 -3.58 0.25
C ASN A 167 -7.84 -3.01 -0.51
N VAL A 168 -6.72 -3.73 -0.55
CA VAL A 168 -5.56 -3.37 -1.38
C VAL A 168 -5.20 -4.54 -2.29
N ILE A 169 -5.24 -4.30 -3.60
CA ILE A 169 -4.90 -5.29 -4.62
C ILE A 169 -3.55 -4.95 -5.24
N ILE A 170 -2.63 -5.91 -5.29
CA ILE A 170 -1.38 -5.80 -6.05
C ILE A 170 -1.44 -6.80 -7.20
N SER A 171 -1.33 -6.35 -8.45
CA SER A 171 -1.61 -7.23 -9.59
C SER A 171 -0.78 -6.94 -10.83
N THR A 172 -0.68 -7.95 -11.70
CA THR A 172 -0.29 -7.76 -13.09
C THR A 172 -1.49 -7.35 -13.95
N PRO A 173 -1.32 -6.51 -15.00
CA PRO A 173 -2.43 -5.94 -15.76
C PRO A 173 -3.46 -6.96 -16.27
N GLY A 174 -2.97 -8.06 -16.86
CA GLY A 174 -3.84 -9.10 -17.43
C GLY A 174 -4.70 -9.79 -16.37
N ARG A 175 -4.10 -10.15 -15.22
CA ARG A 175 -4.83 -10.83 -14.14
C ARG A 175 -5.82 -9.90 -13.45
N LEU A 176 -5.48 -8.62 -13.31
CA LEU A 176 -6.38 -7.61 -12.80
C LEU A 176 -7.63 -7.48 -13.68
N ASN A 177 -7.46 -7.45 -15.01
CA ASN A 177 -8.57 -7.34 -15.95
C ASN A 177 -9.55 -8.52 -15.83
N ASP A 178 -9.04 -9.75 -15.74
CA ASP A 178 -9.85 -10.95 -15.53
C ASP A 178 -10.61 -10.87 -14.19
N PHE A 179 -9.93 -10.38 -13.15
CA PHE A 179 -10.47 -10.29 -11.81
C PHE A 179 -11.59 -9.25 -11.67
N LEU A 180 -11.38 -8.05 -12.22
CA LEU A 180 -12.35 -6.95 -12.22
C LEU A 180 -13.57 -7.24 -13.11
N SER A 181 -13.46 -8.17 -14.06
CA SER A 181 -14.60 -8.62 -14.87
C SER A 181 -15.61 -9.44 -14.05
N SER A 182 -15.26 -9.86 -12.82
CA SER A 182 -16.16 -10.57 -11.93
C SER A 182 -17.24 -9.64 -11.35
N PRO A 183 -18.54 -10.02 -11.39
CA PRO A 183 -19.62 -9.19 -10.86
C PRO A 183 -19.60 -9.04 -9.33
N HIS A 184 -18.74 -9.79 -8.63
CA HIS A 184 -18.63 -9.77 -7.17
C HIS A 184 -17.54 -8.83 -6.65
N VAL A 185 -16.74 -8.25 -7.54
CA VAL A 185 -15.65 -7.34 -7.19
C VAL A 185 -16.13 -5.91 -7.43
N HIS A 186 -16.13 -5.10 -6.38
CA HIS A 186 -16.60 -3.72 -6.46
C HIS A 186 -15.45 -2.75 -6.18
N CYS A 187 -15.26 -1.81 -7.10
CA CYS A 187 -14.36 -0.66 -6.95
C CYS A 187 -15.19 0.63 -7.05
N PRO A 188 -16.08 0.93 -6.08
CA PRO A 188 -16.90 2.12 -6.19
C PRO A 188 -16.05 3.37 -5.99
N GLN A 189 -16.26 4.36 -6.84
CA GLN A 189 -15.54 5.65 -6.83
C GLN A 189 -15.59 6.34 -5.46
N SER A 190 -16.66 6.12 -4.68
CA SER A 190 -16.83 6.72 -3.35
C SER A 190 -15.88 6.17 -2.29
N SER A 191 -15.31 4.98 -2.49
CA SER A 191 -14.39 4.34 -1.52
C SER A 191 -13.03 3.97 -2.10
N PHE A 192 -12.78 4.32 -3.36
CA PHE A 192 -11.49 4.13 -4.01
C PHE A 192 -10.60 5.34 -3.70
N GLU A 193 -9.40 5.07 -3.17
CA GLU A 193 -8.47 6.08 -2.67
C GLU A 193 -7.26 6.28 -3.57
N MET A 194 -6.79 5.22 -4.24
CA MET A 194 -5.52 5.27 -4.95
C MET A 194 -5.35 4.17 -6.01
N LEU A 195 -4.88 4.57 -7.18
CA LEU A 195 -4.33 3.68 -8.21
C LEU A 195 -2.83 3.99 -8.37
N VAL A 196 -1.98 2.96 -8.26
CA VAL A 196 -0.55 3.07 -8.51
C VAL A 196 -0.19 2.21 -9.72
N LEU A 197 0.52 2.80 -10.67
CA LEU A 197 1.11 2.14 -11.83
C LEU A 197 2.63 2.16 -11.62
N ASP A 198 3.18 1.05 -11.11
CA ASP A 198 4.63 0.92 -10.96
C ASP A 198 5.25 0.37 -12.25
N GLU A 199 6.38 0.93 -12.65
CA GLU A 199 7.09 0.55 -13.89
C GLU A 199 6.23 0.55 -15.18
N ALA A 200 5.39 1.57 -15.38
CA ALA A 200 4.69 1.80 -16.65
C ALA A 200 5.62 2.31 -17.80
N GLY A 201 6.94 2.08 -17.69
CA GLY A 201 8.04 2.75 -18.40
C GLY A 201 9.07 3.33 -17.40
N PRO A 202 9.93 4.30 -17.77
CA PRO A 202 10.81 5.01 -16.80
C PRO A 202 10.06 5.80 -15.71
N ILE A 203 8.73 5.68 -15.66
CA ILE A 203 7.81 6.53 -14.95
C ILE A 203 6.88 5.64 -14.11
N SER A 204 6.83 5.88 -12.80
CA SER A 204 5.76 5.35 -11.94
C SER A 204 4.69 6.45 -11.80
N VAL A 205 3.41 6.12 -12.00
CA VAL A 205 2.30 7.09 -11.95
C VAL A 205 1.33 6.68 -10.85
N ALA A 206 1.01 7.59 -9.93
CA ALA A 206 -0.03 7.39 -8.93
C ALA A 206 -1.17 8.39 -9.15
N PHE A 207 -2.38 7.88 -9.30
CA PHE A 207 -3.61 8.66 -9.43
C PHE A 207 -4.40 8.64 -8.12
N SER A 208 -4.96 9.79 -7.76
CA SER A 208 -5.77 10.04 -6.58
C SER A 208 -7.14 10.53 -7.03
N GLU A 209 -8.09 9.63 -7.28
CA GLU A 209 -9.47 10.04 -7.59
C GLU A 209 -10.28 10.26 -6.31
N ARG A 210 -10.94 11.42 -6.21
CA ARG A 210 -12.32 11.50 -5.70
C ARG A 210 -13.13 12.51 -6.51
N PRO A 211 -14.43 12.25 -6.71
CA PRO A 211 -15.35 13.19 -7.33
C PRO A 211 -15.65 14.36 -6.37
N PHE A 212 -16.06 15.48 -6.98
CA PHE A 212 -16.54 16.71 -6.33
C PHE A 212 -17.60 16.46 -5.24
#